data_AF-A0A848VKU4-F1
#
_entry.id   AF-A0A848VKU4-F1
#
_cell.length_a   1.000
_cell.length_b   1.000
_cell.length_c   1.000
_cell.angle_alpha   90.00
_cell.angle_beta   90.00
_cell.angle_gamma   90.00
#
_symmetry.space_group_name_H-M   'P 1'
#
loop_
_entity.id
_entity.type
_entity.pdbx_description
1 polymer ?
#
loop_
_entity_poly.entity_id
_entity_poly.type
_entity_poly.pdbx_seq_one_letter_code
_entity_poly.pdbx_strand_id
1 'polypeptide(L)'
;PRPLIFLLLAAIVAGCASETDTRDPEDVSRPEPDPPTQAQLDARSQYLSGEQLEVVAAFEARFHAIDSQEALADVFEQATVLGDSVLPPDNAVDFEVMEQFQSFPGADLGIAGLEASCVAECTVSVFAPDLEAWRNAAAFTAGDEDDAFIELVADNYGYPFFSDGRVTGWGSYFERTWDYGGYSLLGSGTHRDLLGRIDSLSAGSNHFDGYLSEMRNALMDDAAGWRGCYGADTPEVETELRDMLELTSLTPEDRNAINARLAALAAGDAAVETGCRDLACSCSSG
;
A
#
# COMPACT_ATOMS: atom_id res chain seq x y z
N PRO A 1 -66.60 -6.97 0.63
CA PRO A 1 -66.95 -8.40 0.76
C PRO A 1 -65.83 -9.30 0.21
N ARG A 2 -64.98 -9.81 1.14
CA ARG A 2 -63.95 -10.87 1.06
C ARG A 2 -62.80 -10.74 0.00
N PRO A 3 -61.58 -11.24 0.31
CA PRO A 3 -60.92 -11.33 1.61
C PRO A 3 -59.45 -10.87 1.62
N LEU A 4 -58.95 -10.64 2.84
CA LEU A 4 -57.53 -10.51 3.18
C LEU A 4 -56.75 -11.77 2.77
N ILE A 5 -55.56 -11.56 2.19
CA ILE A 5 -54.47 -12.53 2.21
C ILE A 5 -53.36 -11.88 3.04
N PHE A 6 -53.26 -12.35 4.29
CA PHE A 6 -52.06 -12.27 5.09
C PHE A 6 -51.09 -13.30 4.53
N LEU A 7 -49.90 -12.87 4.09
CA LEU A 7 -48.80 -13.78 3.81
C LEU A 7 -47.56 -13.24 4.54
N LEU A 8 -47.15 -14.04 5.53
CA LEU A 8 -45.90 -13.95 6.27
C LEU A 8 -44.73 -13.75 5.30
N LEU A 9 -43.96 -12.68 5.49
CA LEU A 9 -42.53 -12.67 5.18
C LEU A 9 -41.78 -12.58 6.51
N ALA A 10 -41.44 -13.75 7.03
CA ALA A 10 -40.45 -13.92 8.07
C ALA A 10 -39.46 -14.98 7.58
N ALA A 11 -38.18 -14.71 7.85
CA ALA A 11 -37.03 -15.61 7.71
C ALA A 11 -36.47 -15.83 6.29
N ILE A 12 -35.52 -14.95 5.91
CA ILE A 12 -34.21 -15.37 5.39
C ILE A 12 -33.16 -14.46 6.05
N VAL A 13 -32.74 -14.81 7.26
CA VAL A 13 -31.45 -14.42 7.83
C VAL A 13 -30.78 -15.74 8.23
N ALA A 14 -30.15 -16.37 7.26
CA ALA A 14 -29.32 -17.56 7.38
C ALA A 14 -28.45 -17.58 6.11
N GLY A 15 -27.14 -17.62 6.14
CA GLY A 15 -26.19 -17.54 7.22
C GLY A 15 -24.85 -17.26 6.56
N CYS A 16 -24.24 -16.13 6.87
CA CYS A 16 -22.82 -15.90 6.69
C CYS A 16 -22.23 -15.73 8.09
N ALA A 17 -22.33 -16.78 8.90
CA ALA A 17 -21.31 -16.99 9.91
C ALA A 17 -20.16 -17.64 9.14
N SER A 18 -19.24 -16.83 8.64
CA SER A 18 -17.94 -17.36 8.26
C SER A 18 -17.41 -18.05 9.51
N GLU A 19 -17.08 -19.33 9.40
CA GLU A 19 -16.20 -19.96 10.37
C GLU A 19 -14.93 -19.11 10.34
N THR A 20 -14.79 -18.19 11.29
CA THR A 20 -13.54 -17.50 11.55
C THR A 20 -12.61 -18.61 12.02
N ASP A 21 -11.78 -19.08 11.09
CA ASP A 21 -10.69 -20.01 11.36
C ASP A 21 -9.69 -19.25 12.22
N THR A 22 -10.01 -19.11 13.51
CA THR A 22 -9.16 -18.38 14.44
C THR A 22 -7.89 -19.21 14.60
N ARG A 23 -6.83 -18.79 13.90
CA ARG A 23 -5.47 -19.30 14.07
C ARG A 23 -5.17 -19.35 15.57
N ASP A 24 -5.03 -20.56 16.11
CA ASP A 24 -4.67 -20.77 17.52
C ASP A 24 -3.14 -20.67 17.63
N PRO A 25 -2.60 -19.60 18.24
CA PRO A 25 -1.16 -19.36 18.27
C PRO A 25 -0.39 -20.38 19.14
N GLU A 26 -1.08 -21.27 19.88
CA GLU A 26 -0.46 -22.12 20.91
C GLU A 26 0.46 -23.25 20.38
N ASP A 27 0.54 -23.53 19.06
CA ASP A 27 1.33 -24.68 18.53
C ASP A 27 2.37 -24.34 17.45
N VAL A 28 2.67 -23.07 17.18
CA VAL A 28 3.70 -22.69 16.20
C VAL A 28 4.93 -22.15 16.92
N SER A 29 5.98 -22.98 17.02
CA SER A 29 7.28 -22.51 17.49
C SER A 29 7.85 -21.47 16.52
N ARG A 30 7.99 -20.22 16.97
CA ARG A 30 8.65 -19.17 16.19
C ARG A 30 10.11 -19.59 15.92
N PRO A 31 10.54 -19.69 14.65
CA PRO A 31 11.95 -19.88 14.35
C PRO A 31 12.72 -18.68 14.90
N GLU A 32 13.90 -18.93 15.48
CA GLU A 32 14.78 -17.82 15.84
C GLU A 32 15.10 -17.03 14.55
N PRO A 33 14.98 -15.69 14.60
CA PRO A 33 15.31 -14.88 13.44
C PRO A 33 16.79 -15.07 13.09
N ASP A 34 17.09 -15.13 11.80
CA ASP A 34 18.48 -15.18 11.35
C ASP A 34 19.19 -13.90 11.82
N PRO A 35 20.28 -14.01 12.58
CA PRO A 35 21.00 -12.84 13.05
C PRO A 35 21.65 -12.11 11.87
N PRO A 36 21.84 -10.77 11.97
CA PRO A 36 22.56 -10.04 10.95
C PRO A 36 23.95 -10.64 10.70
N THR A 37 24.31 -10.80 9.43
CA THR A 37 25.64 -11.22 9.00
C THR A 37 26.69 -10.18 9.40
N GLN A 38 27.96 -10.59 9.47
CA GLN A 38 29.04 -9.65 9.76
C GLN A 38 29.09 -8.49 8.74
N ALA A 39 28.79 -8.75 7.47
CA ALA A 39 28.73 -7.72 6.45
C ALA A 39 27.61 -6.69 6.70
N GLN A 40 26.43 -7.15 7.13
CA GLN A 40 25.31 -6.29 7.53
C GLN A 40 25.69 -5.45 8.77
N LEU A 41 26.34 -6.05 9.77
CA LEU A 41 26.81 -5.34 10.97
C LEU A 41 27.88 -4.28 10.66
N ASP A 42 28.82 -4.61 9.77
CA ASP A 42 29.86 -3.69 9.33
C ASP A 42 29.22 -2.51 8.56
N ALA A 43 28.26 -2.78 7.68
CA ALA A 43 27.51 -1.76 6.96
C ALA A 43 26.72 -0.84 7.91
N ARG A 44 25.95 -1.41 8.85
CA ARG A 44 25.26 -0.64 9.90
C ARG A 44 26.22 0.31 10.62
N SER A 45 27.37 -0.19 11.05
CA SER A 45 28.37 0.60 11.79
C SER A 45 29.03 1.70 10.94
N GLN A 46 29.08 1.50 9.62
CA GLN A 46 29.64 2.48 8.69
C GLN A 46 28.65 3.61 8.38
N TYR A 47 27.35 3.30 8.25
CA TYR A 47 26.36 4.21 7.69
C TYR A 47 25.39 4.79 8.71
N LEU A 48 25.20 4.14 9.85
CA LEU A 48 24.29 4.60 10.91
C LEU A 48 25.08 5.23 12.06
N SER A 49 24.54 6.31 12.60
CA SER A 49 25.01 6.88 13.87
C SER A 49 24.71 5.94 15.05
N GLY A 50 25.40 6.15 16.18
CA GLY A 50 25.14 5.39 17.40
C GLY A 50 23.66 5.46 17.85
N GLU A 51 23.03 6.63 17.70
CA GLU A 51 21.60 6.81 18.01
C GLU A 51 20.71 6.02 17.04
N GLN A 52 20.99 6.06 15.73
CA GLN A 52 20.25 5.25 14.74
C GLN A 52 20.42 3.75 14.99
N LEU A 53 21.61 3.28 15.41
CA LEU A 53 21.84 1.89 15.77
C LEU A 53 20.99 1.46 16.97
N GLU A 54 20.83 2.32 17.97
CA GLU A 54 19.96 2.06 19.13
C GLU A 54 18.48 2.00 18.71
N VAL A 55 18.05 2.90 17.82
CA VAL A 55 16.68 2.89 17.28
C VAL A 55 16.41 1.62 16.47
N VAL A 56 17.34 1.22 15.59
CA VAL A 56 17.23 -0.04 14.81
C VAL A 56 17.14 -1.24 15.73
N ALA A 57 18.01 -1.34 16.74
CA ALA A 57 17.99 -2.45 17.68
C ALA A 57 16.67 -2.51 18.50
N ALA A 58 16.15 -1.35 18.91
CA ALA A 58 14.87 -1.27 19.60
C ALA A 58 13.70 -1.70 18.71
N PHE A 59 13.72 -1.29 17.44
CA PHE A 59 12.73 -1.70 16.44
C PHE A 59 12.77 -3.22 16.17
N GLU A 60 13.95 -3.79 15.91
CA GLU A 60 14.09 -5.23 15.66
C GLU A 60 13.62 -6.08 16.84
N ALA A 61 13.91 -5.63 18.07
CA ALA A 61 13.42 -6.29 19.27
C ALA A 61 11.88 -6.31 19.33
N ARG A 62 11.22 -5.23 18.89
CA ARG A 62 9.75 -5.17 18.81
C ARG A 62 9.21 -6.02 17.68
N PHE A 63 9.84 -5.98 16.50
CA PHE A 63 9.46 -6.81 15.36
C PHE A 63 9.49 -8.30 15.71
N HIS A 64 10.55 -8.77 16.36
CA HIS A 64 10.65 -10.16 16.82
C HIS A 64 9.72 -10.50 17.99
N ALA A 65 9.11 -9.50 18.63
CA ALA A 65 8.16 -9.66 19.72
C ALA A 65 6.70 -9.48 19.29
N ILE A 66 6.41 -9.27 17.99
CA ILE A 66 5.02 -9.21 17.49
C ILE A 66 4.30 -10.50 17.87
N ASP A 67 3.19 -10.40 18.57
CA ASP A 67 2.39 -11.55 19.04
C ASP A 67 0.87 -11.29 18.97
N SER A 68 0.50 -10.14 18.40
CA SER A 68 -0.87 -9.65 18.30
C SER A 68 -1.00 -8.69 17.11
N GLN A 69 -2.23 -8.51 16.62
CA GLN A 69 -2.55 -7.60 15.52
C GLN A 69 -2.20 -6.14 15.86
N GLU A 70 -2.46 -5.73 17.11
CA GLU A 70 -2.07 -4.41 17.63
C GLU A 70 -0.54 -4.22 17.59
N ALA A 71 0.22 -5.22 18.06
CA ALA A 71 1.68 -5.16 18.00
C ALA A 71 2.20 -5.13 16.56
N LEU A 72 1.60 -5.89 15.64
CA LEU A 72 1.99 -5.86 14.23
C LEU A 72 1.74 -4.48 13.63
N ALA A 73 0.55 -3.91 13.82
CA ALA A 73 0.19 -2.59 13.31
C ALA A 73 1.13 -1.50 13.82
N ASP A 74 1.38 -1.46 15.13
CA ASP A 74 2.29 -0.52 15.77
C ASP A 74 3.70 -0.59 15.19
N VAL A 75 4.23 -1.81 15.00
CA VAL A 75 5.59 -2.01 14.49
C VAL A 75 5.62 -1.71 12.99
N PHE A 76 4.56 -2.01 12.24
CA PHE A 76 4.47 -1.69 10.80
C PHE A 76 4.52 -0.18 10.56
N GLU A 77 3.77 0.61 11.34
CA GLU A 77 3.83 2.07 11.28
C GLU A 77 5.23 2.61 11.66
N GLN A 78 5.90 2.00 12.63
CA GLN A 78 7.28 2.38 12.94
C GLN A 78 8.29 2.01 11.87
N ALA A 79 8.03 0.96 11.09
CA ALA A 79 8.91 0.53 10.03
C ALA A 79 9.00 1.59 8.93
N THR A 80 7.88 2.24 8.59
CA THR A 80 7.86 3.34 7.60
C THR A 80 8.67 4.54 8.10
N VAL A 81 8.45 4.95 9.36
CA VAL A 81 9.20 6.04 9.99
C VAL A 81 10.69 5.72 10.12
N LEU A 82 11.01 4.48 10.49
CA LEU A 82 12.40 4.02 10.60
C LEU A 82 13.08 4.10 9.25
N GLY A 83 12.43 3.56 8.21
CA GLY A 83 12.94 3.54 6.84
C GLY A 83 13.35 4.92 6.35
N ASP A 84 12.54 5.93 6.63
CA ASP A 84 12.86 7.33 6.29
C ASP A 84 14.01 7.90 7.14
N SER A 85 14.11 7.50 8.42
CA SER A 85 15.11 8.05 9.35
C SER A 85 16.52 7.44 9.21
N VAL A 86 16.64 6.23 8.66
CA VAL A 86 17.93 5.55 8.46
C VAL A 86 18.56 5.89 7.11
N LEU A 87 17.82 6.55 6.23
CA LEU A 87 18.37 7.13 5.02
C LEU A 87 19.20 8.39 5.37
N PRO A 88 20.38 8.58 4.77
CA PRO A 88 21.15 9.80 4.96
C PRO A 88 20.32 11.01 4.50
N PRO A 89 20.32 12.14 5.22
CA PRO A 89 19.41 13.28 5.00
C PRO A 89 19.58 14.00 3.65
N ASP A 90 20.69 13.74 2.95
CA ASP A 90 20.98 14.26 1.61
C ASP A 90 20.73 13.18 0.56
N ASN A 91 19.46 12.82 0.35
CA ASN A 91 18.99 11.86 -0.66
C ASN A 91 19.26 12.36 -2.10
N ALA A 92 19.83 13.55 -2.27
CA ALA A 92 20.32 14.10 -3.52
C ALA A 92 21.77 13.63 -3.73
N VAL A 93 21.91 12.45 -4.30
CA VAL A 93 23.20 11.87 -4.64
C VAL A 93 23.86 12.71 -5.73
N ASP A 94 24.98 13.36 -5.42
CA ASP A 94 25.87 13.95 -6.44
C ASP A 94 26.33 12.81 -7.38
N PHE A 95 26.44 13.04 -8.69
CA PHE A 95 26.71 11.99 -9.68
C PHE A 95 28.05 11.23 -9.42
N GLU A 96 28.99 11.79 -8.65
CA GLU A 96 30.19 11.07 -8.18
C GLU A 96 29.87 10.05 -7.06
N VAL A 97 28.85 10.32 -6.26
CA VAL A 97 28.33 9.39 -5.25
C VAL A 97 27.48 8.30 -5.93
N MET A 98 26.96 8.49 -7.15
CA MET A 98 26.32 7.41 -7.93
C MET A 98 27.25 6.21 -8.20
N GLU A 99 28.56 6.42 -8.39
CA GLU A 99 29.54 5.34 -8.54
C GLU A 99 29.78 4.63 -7.21
N GLN A 100 29.75 5.38 -6.09
CA GLN A 100 29.65 4.79 -4.75
C GLN A 100 28.30 4.11 -4.53
N PHE A 101 27.23 4.52 -5.20
CA PHE A 101 25.91 3.89 -5.16
C PHE A 101 25.82 2.60 -5.96
N GLN A 102 26.62 2.44 -7.02
CA GLN A 102 26.84 1.13 -7.64
C GLN A 102 27.66 0.19 -6.74
N SER A 103 28.38 0.73 -5.74
CA SER A 103 28.92 -0.03 -4.59
C SER A 103 28.04 -0.02 -3.33
N PHE A 104 26.98 0.79 -3.33
CA PHE A 104 25.90 0.89 -2.34
C PHE A 104 24.53 0.47 -2.93
N PRO A 105 24.40 -0.53 -3.84
CA PRO A 105 23.09 -0.95 -4.27
C PRO A 105 22.57 -1.86 -3.17
N GLY A 106 21.86 -1.29 -2.19
CA GLY A 106 21.41 -2.06 -1.03
C GLY A 106 22.59 -2.63 -0.25
N ALA A 107 23.28 -1.77 0.51
CA ALA A 107 23.89 -2.29 1.73
C ALA A 107 22.73 -2.84 2.54
N ASP A 108 22.40 -4.11 2.29
CA ASP A 108 21.47 -4.88 3.07
C ASP A 108 21.92 -4.64 4.51
N LEU A 109 21.14 -3.83 5.22
CA LEU A 109 21.41 -3.55 6.61
C LEU A 109 20.88 -4.72 7.44
N GLY A 110 20.17 -5.68 6.84
CA GLY A 110 19.53 -6.80 7.52
C GLY A 110 18.52 -6.35 8.56
N ILE A 111 17.91 -5.18 8.41
CA ILE A 111 16.94 -4.65 9.38
C ILE A 111 15.66 -5.47 9.26
N ALA A 112 15.29 -6.18 10.32
CA ALA A 112 14.15 -7.10 10.28
C ALA A 112 12.85 -6.41 9.80
N GLY A 113 12.17 -6.98 8.80
CA GLY A 113 10.92 -6.40 8.25
C GLY A 113 11.13 -5.25 7.27
N LEU A 114 12.37 -4.85 6.96
CA LEU A 114 12.69 -3.82 5.97
C LEU A 114 13.70 -4.35 4.94
N GLU A 115 13.44 -4.07 3.68
CA GLU A 115 14.37 -4.33 2.58
C GLU A 115 14.90 -3.01 2.00
N ALA A 116 16.20 -2.97 1.74
CA ALA A 116 16.82 -1.86 1.01
C ALA A 116 16.41 -1.92 -0.47
N SER A 117 15.90 -0.82 -0.99
CA SER A 117 15.44 -0.67 -2.37
C SER A 117 15.90 0.68 -2.94
N CYS A 118 15.57 0.94 -4.20
CA CYS A 118 15.88 2.19 -4.86
C CYS A 118 14.81 2.58 -5.89
N VAL A 119 14.58 3.89 -6.02
CA VAL A 119 13.62 4.50 -6.95
C VAL A 119 14.32 5.51 -7.86
N ALA A 120 13.61 5.99 -8.89
CA ALA A 120 14.12 6.96 -9.87
C ALA A 120 15.48 6.55 -10.47
N GLU A 121 15.51 5.42 -11.20
CA GLU A 121 16.75 4.87 -11.77
C GLU A 121 17.87 4.62 -10.72
N CYS A 122 17.44 4.36 -9.48
CA CYS A 122 18.30 4.18 -8.31
C CYS A 122 19.17 5.39 -7.95
N THR A 123 18.71 6.58 -8.32
CA THR A 123 19.25 7.86 -7.82
C THR A 123 18.77 8.16 -6.40
N VAL A 124 17.74 7.47 -5.91
CA VAL A 124 17.20 7.61 -4.55
C VAL A 124 17.09 6.24 -3.90
N SER A 125 17.78 6.04 -2.78
CA SER A 125 17.60 4.85 -1.93
C SER A 125 16.36 4.99 -1.06
N VAL A 126 15.68 3.88 -0.84
CA VAL A 126 14.53 3.79 0.06
C VAL A 126 14.62 2.51 0.88
N PHE A 127 14.01 2.48 2.06
CA PHE A 127 13.71 1.25 2.76
C PHE A 127 12.22 0.97 2.63
N ALA A 128 11.90 -0.23 2.15
CA ALA A 128 10.54 -0.68 1.94
C ALA A 128 10.20 -1.80 2.93
N PRO A 129 8.92 -1.99 3.31
CA PRO A 129 8.51 -3.18 4.03
C PRO A 129 8.86 -4.46 3.27
N ASP A 130 9.57 -5.39 3.92
CA ASP A 130 9.75 -6.76 3.42
C ASP A 130 8.46 -7.55 3.68
N LEU A 131 7.58 -7.60 2.69
CA LEU A 131 6.25 -8.20 2.84
C LEU A 131 6.31 -9.71 3.14
N GLU A 132 7.39 -10.41 2.80
CA GLU A 132 7.57 -11.81 3.21
C GLU A 132 7.85 -11.90 4.71
N ALA A 133 8.74 -11.05 5.23
CA ALA A 133 9.00 -10.95 6.66
C ALA A 133 7.74 -10.55 7.45
N TRP A 134 6.92 -9.63 6.92
CA TRP A 134 5.66 -9.22 7.54
C TRP A 134 4.59 -10.32 7.52
N ARG A 135 4.44 -11.07 6.42
CA ARG A 135 3.57 -12.26 6.38
C ARG A 135 4.02 -13.31 7.40
N ASN A 136 5.32 -13.53 7.51
CA ASN A 136 5.88 -14.45 8.51
C ASN A 136 5.59 -13.94 9.93
N ALA A 137 5.64 -12.64 10.20
CA ALA A 137 5.28 -12.07 11.49
C ALA A 137 3.77 -12.22 11.81
N ALA A 138 2.90 -11.95 10.83
CA ALA A 138 1.44 -12.10 10.94
C ALA A 138 1.01 -13.55 11.25
N ALA A 139 1.77 -14.54 10.78
CA ALA A 139 1.53 -15.96 11.10
C ALA A 139 1.52 -16.29 12.60
N PHE A 140 2.04 -15.39 13.45
CA PHE A 140 2.11 -15.57 14.91
C PHE A 140 1.11 -14.72 15.70
N THR A 141 0.28 -13.92 15.03
CA THR A 141 -0.81 -13.21 15.68
C THR A 141 -2.08 -14.08 15.66
N ALA A 142 -3.10 -13.67 16.42
CA ALA A 142 -4.41 -14.28 16.36
C ALA A 142 -5.34 -13.48 15.43
N GLY A 143 -6.17 -14.19 14.66
CA GLY A 143 -7.06 -13.59 13.66
C GLY A 143 -6.41 -13.47 12.28
N ASP A 144 -7.16 -12.94 11.32
CA ASP A 144 -6.75 -12.87 9.90
C ASP A 144 -6.70 -11.42 9.36
N GLU A 145 -6.88 -10.43 10.22
CA GLU A 145 -6.97 -9.02 9.79
C GLU A 145 -5.63 -8.48 9.31
N ASP A 146 -4.55 -8.80 10.03
CA ASP A 146 -3.20 -8.44 9.66
C ASP A 146 -2.72 -9.19 8.41
N ASP A 147 -3.15 -10.44 8.19
CA ASP A 147 -2.93 -11.13 6.92
C ASP A 147 -3.59 -10.36 5.77
N ALA A 148 -4.87 -10.01 5.93
CA ALA A 148 -5.63 -9.26 4.93
C ALA A 148 -5.06 -7.84 4.70
N PHE A 149 -4.53 -7.21 5.76
CA PHE A 149 -3.80 -5.96 5.67
C PHE A 149 -2.51 -6.11 4.85
N ILE A 150 -1.67 -7.10 5.15
CA ILE A 150 -0.41 -7.32 4.41
C ILE A 150 -0.67 -7.71 2.95
N GLU A 151 -1.73 -8.48 2.67
CA GLU A 151 -2.18 -8.73 1.30
C GLU A 151 -2.65 -7.45 0.60
N LEU A 152 -3.39 -6.57 1.28
CA LEU A 152 -3.78 -5.28 0.72
C LEU A 152 -2.56 -4.40 0.41
N VAL A 153 -1.57 -4.34 1.31
CA VAL A 153 -0.31 -3.62 1.06
C VAL A 153 0.39 -4.20 -0.16
N ALA A 154 0.49 -5.52 -0.26
CA ALA A 154 1.09 -6.20 -1.41
C ALA A 154 0.41 -5.83 -2.73
N ASP A 155 -0.92 -5.89 -2.77
CA ASP A 155 -1.69 -5.59 -3.97
C ASP A 155 -1.66 -4.10 -4.31
N ASN A 156 -1.68 -3.23 -3.31
CA ASN A 156 -1.55 -1.78 -3.48
C ASN A 156 -0.24 -1.41 -4.17
N TYR A 157 0.85 -2.13 -3.93
CA TYR A 157 2.16 -1.84 -4.56
C TYR A 157 2.53 -2.80 -5.69
N GLY A 158 1.62 -3.70 -6.09
CA GLY A 158 1.81 -4.58 -7.23
C GLY A 158 2.83 -5.70 -6.98
N TYR A 159 2.94 -6.21 -5.75
CA TYR A 159 3.75 -7.37 -5.44
C TYR A 159 3.11 -8.66 -6.04
N PRO A 160 3.86 -9.60 -6.65
CA PRO A 160 5.30 -9.62 -6.92
C PRO A 160 5.63 -9.21 -8.37
N PHE A 161 4.82 -8.38 -9.04
CA PHE A 161 5.07 -8.01 -10.44
C PHE A 161 6.46 -7.37 -10.63
N PHE A 162 6.97 -6.72 -9.58
CA PHE A 162 8.40 -6.50 -9.40
C PHE A 162 8.99 -7.77 -8.77
N SER A 163 9.66 -8.59 -9.58
CA SER A 163 10.20 -9.90 -9.21
C SER A 163 11.27 -9.89 -8.10
N ASP A 164 11.58 -8.72 -7.56
CA ASP A 164 12.46 -8.49 -6.42
C ASP A 164 11.70 -8.17 -5.12
N GLY A 165 10.35 -8.20 -5.13
CA GLY A 165 9.54 -8.02 -3.94
C GLY A 165 9.47 -6.59 -3.39
N ARG A 166 9.99 -5.62 -4.14
CA ARG A 166 10.12 -4.24 -3.69
C ARG A 166 8.79 -3.51 -3.73
N VAL A 167 8.39 -2.94 -2.61
CA VAL A 167 7.38 -1.88 -2.58
C VAL A 167 7.99 -0.65 -3.26
N THR A 168 7.71 -0.49 -4.55
CA THR A 168 7.98 0.77 -5.24
C THR A 168 6.97 1.76 -4.66
N GLY A 169 7.37 2.98 -4.29
CA GLY A 169 6.46 3.98 -3.68
C GLY A 169 5.30 4.46 -4.56
N TRP A 170 4.92 3.69 -5.59
CA TRP A 170 3.85 3.94 -6.53
C TRP A 170 2.78 2.85 -6.38
N GLY A 171 1.52 3.27 -6.35
CA GLY A 171 0.41 2.33 -6.33
C GLY A 171 0.30 1.53 -7.63
N SER A 172 -0.15 0.28 -7.53
CA SER A 172 -0.50 -0.62 -8.64
C SER A 172 -1.63 -0.10 -9.52
N TYR A 173 -2.29 0.97 -9.07
CA TYR A 173 -3.30 1.73 -9.77
C TYR A 173 -2.71 2.85 -10.65
N PHE A 174 -1.39 2.92 -10.83
CA PHE A 174 -0.71 3.93 -11.64
C PHE A 174 0.37 3.32 -12.54
N GLU A 175 0.30 3.60 -13.84
CA GLU A 175 1.32 3.17 -14.80
C GLU A 175 2.42 4.24 -14.92
N ARG A 176 3.66 3.81 -14.75
CA ARG A 176 4.84 4.67 -14.88
C ARG A 176 5.38 4.63 -16.30
N THR A 177 5.63 5.80 -16.86
CA THR A 177 6.40 5.94 -18.11
C THR A 177 7.83 6.38 -17.80
N TRP A 178 8.78 6.07 -18.70
CA TRP A 178 10.22 6.18 -18.47
C TRP A 178 10.72 7.57 -17.99
N ASP A 179 10.07 8.67 -18.40
CA ASP A 179 10.52 10.04 -18.11
C ASP A 179 9.70 10.74 -17.02
N TYR A 180 9.51 10.12 -15.85
CA TYR A 180 8.80 10.72 -14.68
C TYR A 180 7.32 11.07 -14.89
N GLY A 181 6.78 10.70 -16.06
CA GLY A 181 5.36 10.77 -16.37
C GLY A 181 4.62 9.47 -16.04
N GLY A 182 3.32 9.50 -16.26
CA GLY A 182 2.49 8.31 -16.16
C GLY A 182 1.03 8.65 -16.30
N TYR A 183 0.20 7.63 -16.12
CA TYR A 183 -1.24 7.80 -16.12
C TYR A 183 -1.86 6.86 -15.09
N SER A 184 -2.97 7.32 -14.53
CA SER A 184 -3.79 6.52 -13.65
C SER A 184 -4.40 5.35 -14.43
N LEU A 185 -4.46 4.19 -13.78
CA LEU A 185 -5.14 3.00 -14.28
C LEU A 185 -6.63 2.99 -13.94
N LEU A 186 -7.20 4.14 -13.55
CA LEU A 186 -8.64 4.30 -13.38
C LEU A 186 -9.38 3.93 -14.68
N GLY A 187 -10.44 3.16 -14.53
CA GLY A 187 -11.17 2.43 -15.57
C GLY A 187 -10.86 0.93 -15.61
N SER A 188 -9.86 0.44 -14.86
CA SER A 188 -9.51 -0.99 -14.77
C SER A 188 -10.27 -1.78 -13.69
N GLY A 189 -10.86 -1.09 -12.72
CA GLY A 189 -11.49 -1.67 -11.53
C GLY A 189 -10.58 -1.75 -10.31
N THR A 190 -9.29 -1.44 -10.44
CA THR A 190 -8.30 -1.53 -9.36
C THR A 190 -8.59 -0.54 -8.23
N HIS A 191 -9.00 0.71 -8.52
CA HIS A 191 -9.30 1.69 -7.48
C HIS A 191 -10.51 1.25 -6.66
N ARG A 192 -11.57 0.79 -7.34
CA ARG A 192 -12.78 0.29 -6.67
C ARG A 192 -12.43 -0.89 -5.75
N ASP A 193 -11.65 -1.86 -6.24
CA ASP A 193 -11.27 -3.05 -5.48
C ASP A 193 -10.46 -2.69 -4.23
N LEU A 194 -9.38 -1.91 -4.39
CA LEU A 194 -8.53 -1.50 -3.29
C LEU A 194 -9.30 -0.68 -2.24
N LEU A 195 -10.13 0.29 -2.67
CA LEU A 195 -10.98 1.05 -1.74
C LEU A 195 -11.99 0.15 -1.01
N GLY A 196 -12.62 -0.81 -1.70
CA GLY A 196 -13.55 -1.75 -1.05
C GLY A 196 -12.88 -2.65 0.00
N ARG A 197 -11.61 -3.01 -0.21
CA ARG A 197 -10.82 -3.77 0.76
C ARG A 197 -10.39 -2.92 1.95
N ILE A 198 -9.99 -1.66 1.71
CA ILE A 198 -9.76 -0.67 2.77
C ILE A 198 -11.02 -0.53 3.63
N ASP A 199 -12.19 -0.34 3.02
CA ASP A 199 -13.48 -0.23 3.73
C ASP A 199 -13.76 -1.42 4.63
N SER A 200 -13.47 -2.62 4.12
CA SER A 200 -13.70 -3.87 4.83
C SER A 200 -12.79 -3.99 6.04
N LEU A 201 -11.51 -3.63 5.90
CA LEU A 201 -10.52 -3.65 6.99
C LEU A 201 -10.83 -2.59 8.05
N SER A 202 -11.07 -1.33 7.64
CA SER A 202 -11.42 -0.24 8.58
C SER A 202 -12.75 -0.45 9.32
N ALA A 203 -13.63 -1.33 8.83
CA ALA A 203 -14.84 -1.71 9.54
C ALA A 203 -14.60 -2.80 10.60
N GLY A 204 -13.51 -3.57 10.48
CA GLY A 204 -13.17 -4.70 11.35
C GLY A 204 -12.44 -4.29 12.62
N SER A 205 -11.38 -3.49 12.49
CA SER A 205 -10.67 -2.86 13.61
C SER A 205 -10.11 -1.49 13.23
N ASN A 206 -9.49 -0.83 14.21
CA ASN A 206 -8.80 0.43 14.04
C ASN A 206 -7.27 0.31 14.12
N HIS A 207 -6.72 -0.92 14.14
CA HIS A 207 -5.28 -1.14 14.30
C HIS A 207 -4.47 -0.50 13.17
N PHE A 208 -4.97 -0.58 11.93
CA PHE A 208 -4.25 -0.10 10.73
C PHE A 208 -4.78 1.23 10.17
N ASP A 209 -5.64 1.95 10.90
CA ASP A 209 -6.38 3.12 10.41
C ASP A 209 -5.49 4.22 9.82
N GLY A 210 -4.31 4.45 10.41
CA GLY A 210 -3.35 5.44 9.92
C GLY A 210 -2.93 5.13 8.49
N TYR A 211 -2.41 3.91 8.26
CA TYR A 211 -1.93 3.47 6.96
C TYR A 211 -3.06 3.30 5.94
N LEU A 212 -4.20 2.76 6.36
CA LEU A 212 -5.39 2.60 5.51
C LEU A 212 -5.92 3.96 5.04
N SER A 213 -5.93 4.97 5.91
CA SER A 213 -6.32 6.34 5.56
C SER A 213 -5.36 6.97 4.54
N GLU A 214 -4.05 6.78 4.71
CA GLU A 214 -3.06 7.26 3.75
C GLU A 214 -3.24 6.62 2.37
N MET A 215 -3.37 5.29 2.30
CA MET A 215 -3.60 4.55 1.07
C MET A 215 -4.90 5.00 0.37
N ARG A 216 -5.98 5.15 1.14
CA ARG A 216 -7.27 5.66 0.66
C ARG A 216 -7.14 7.06 0.07
N ASN A 217 -6.45 7.97 0.76
CA ASN A 217 -6.28 9.33 0.28
C ASN A 217 -5.47 9.37 -1.01
N ALA A 218 -4.43 8.52 -1.14
CA ALA A 218 -3.65 8.40 -2.36
C ALA A 218 -4.49 7.85 -3.54
N LEU A 219 -5.32 6.85 -3.30
CA LEU A 219 -6.28 6.32 -4.30
C LEU A 219 -7.29 7.38 -4.75
N MET A 220 -7.82 8.17 -3.81
CA MET A 220 -8.78 9.23 -4.11
C MET A 220 -8.16 10.42 -4.85
N ASP A 221 -6.92 10.81 -4.51
CA ASP A 221 -6.19 11.84 -5.23
C ASP A 221 -5.84 11.39 -6.66
N ASP A 222 -5.48 10.12 -6.86
CA ASP A 222 -5.25 9.58 -8.20
C ASP A 222 -6.54 9.51 -9.03
N ALA A 223 -7.63 9.03 -8.43
CA ALA A 223 -8.90 8.87 -9.13
C ALA A 223 -9.59 10.21 -9.46
N ALA A 224 -9.61 11.14 -8.51
CA ALA A 224 -10.44 12.34 -8.58
C ALA A 224 -9.71 13.64 -8.21
N GLY A 225 -8.41 13.58 -7.88
CA GLY A 225 -7.58 14.73 -7.54
C GLY A 225 -7.21 15.59 -8.74
N TRP A 226 -6.02 16.19 -8.71
CA TRP A 226 -5.67 17.27 -9.64
C TRP A 226 -5.20 16.79 -11.03
N ARG A 227 -4.67 15.55 -11.13
CA ARG A 227 -4.27 14.96 -12.41
C ARG A 227 -5.46 14.31 -13.07
N GLY A 228 -5.54 14.40 -14.40
CA GLY A 228 -6.68 13.90 -15.16
C GLY A 228 -6.32 12.99 -16.31
N CYS A 229 -5.18 12.31 -16.25
CA CYS A 229 -4.75 11.42 -17.31
C CYS A 229 -5.00 9.97 -16.93
N TYR A 230 -5.85 9.33 -17.72
CA TYR A 230 -6.30 7.98 -17.50
C TYR A 230 -5.93 7.10 -18.70
N GLY A 231 -5.41 5.91 -18.41
CA GLY A 231 -5.05 4.97 -19.46
C GLY A 231 -6.26 4.41 -20.21
N ALA A 232 -7.36 4.23 -19.49
CA ALA A 232 -8.62 3.73 -20.02
C ALA A 232 -9.39 4.81 -20.79
N ASP A 233 -10.32 4.40 -21.66
CA ASP A 233 -11.16 5.33 -22.40
C ASP A 233 -12.25 5.93 -21.49
N THR A 234 -12.82 7.08 -21.87
CA THR A 234 -13.84 7.80 -21.08
C THR A 234 -14.95 6.89 -20.50
N PRO A 235 -15.58 5.97 -21.26
CA PRO A 235 -16.65 5.13 -20.72
C PRO A 235 -16.20 4.19 -19.59
N GLU A 236 -14.95 3.69 -19.64
CA GLU A 236 -14.37 2.80 -18.64
C GLU A 236 -14.10 3.58 -17.35
N VAL A 237 -13.47 4.75 -17.48
CA VAL A 237 -13.22 5.68 -16.37
C VAL A 237 -14.52 6.08 -15.68
N GLU A 238 -15.54 6.48 -16.45
CA GLU A 238 -16.84 6.84 -15.87
C GLU A 238 -17.53 5.67 -15.17
N THR A 239 -17.35 4.45 -15.68
CA THR A 239 -17.94 3.26 -15.07
C THR A 239 -17.31 3.02 -13.70
N GLU A 240 -15.98 3.00 -13.60
CA GLU A 240 -15.31 2.81 -12.32
C GLU A 240 -15.62 3.92 -11.32
N LEU A 241 -15.67 5.18 -11.74
CA LEU A 241 -16.05 6.29 -10.84
C LEU A 241 -17.48 6.15 -10.29
N ARG A 242 -18.45 5.72 -11.11
CA ARG A 242 -19.82 5.47 -10.64
C ARG A 242 -19.88 4.29 -9.68
N ASP A 243 -19.11 3.27 -9.97
CA ASP A 243 -18.95 2.08 -9.16
C ASP A 243 -18.33 2.41 -7.79
N MET A 244 -17.33 3.29 -7.73
CA MET A 244 -16.77 3.80 -6.49
C MET A 244 -17.82 4.54 -5.64
N LEU A 245 -18.76 5.28 -6.24
CA LEU A 245 -19.83 5.97 -5.50
C LEU A 245 -20.75 5.03 -4.71
N GLU A 246 -20.74 3.73 -5.02
CA GLU A 246 -21.49 2.71 -4.27
C GLU A 246 -20.81 2.31 -2.95
N LEU A 247 -19.53 2.64 -2.77
CA LEU A 247 -18.79 2.36 -1.55
C LEU A 247 -19.33 3.18 -0.37
N THR A 248 -19.40 2.53 0.79
CA THR A 248 -20.02 3.12 1.99
C THR A 248 -19.09 4.05 2.75
N SER A 249 -17.77 3.89 2.64
CA SER A 249 -16.79 4.71 3.36
C SER A 249 -16.55 6.09 2.76
N LEU A 250 -17.05 6.38 1.56
CA LEU A 250 -16.77 7.64 0.90
C LEU A 250 -17.35 8.79 1.72
N THR A 251 -16.48 9.74 2.07
CA THR A 251 -16.87 10.99 2.72
C THR A 251 -17.68 11.85 1.74
N PRO A 252 -18.44 12.85 2.24
CA PRO A 252 -19.08 13.82 1.37
C PRO A 252 -18.08 14.50 0.41
N GLU A 253 -16.86 14.77 0.86
CA GLU A 253 -15.78 15.36 0.08
C GLU A 253 -15.38 14.47 -1.09
N ASP A 254 -15.18 13.16 -0.86
CA ASP A 254 -14.84 12.20 -1.92
C ASP A 254 -15.95 12.08 -2.95
N ARG A 255 -17.20 12.01 -2.49
CA ARG A 255 -18.37 11.96 -3.38
C ARG A 255 -18.46 13.21 -4.25
N ASN A 256 -18.15 14.37 -3.68
CA ASN A 256 -18.10 15.62 -4.43
C ASN A 256 -16.97 15.63 -5.46
N ALA A 257 -15.77 15.15 -5.09
CA ALA A 257 -14.64 15.05 -6.00
C ALA A 257 -14.94 14.10 -7.19
N ILE A 258 -15.49 12.92 -6.92
CA ILE A 258 -15.89 11.96 -7.97
C ILE A 258 -16.97 12.57 -8.88
N ASN A 259 -18.01 13.19 -8.32
CA ASN A 259 -19.06 13.82 -9.12
C ASN A 259 -18.54 14.99 -9.96
N ALA A 260 -17.60 15.78 -9.44
CA ALA A 260 -16.94 16.84 -10.20
C ALA A 260 -16.14 16.26 -11.37
N ARG A 261 -15.41 15.15 -11.15
CA ARG A 261 -14.68 14.44 -12.19
C ARG A 261 -15.59 13.90 -13.28
N LEU A 262 -16.70 13.25 -12.90
CA LEU A 262 -17.73 12.78 -13.85
C LEU A 262 -18.31 13.94 -14.67
N ALA A 263 -18.56 15.10 -14.05
CA ALA A 263 -19.05 16.28 -14.76
C ALA A 263 -18.03 16.83 -15.76
N ALA A 264 -16.73 16.83 -15.41
CA ALA A 264 -15.65 17.25 -16.30
C ALA A 264 -15.52 16.34 -17.53
N LEU A 265 -15.59 15.02 -17.33
CA LEU A 265 -15.61 14.03 -18.43
C LEU A 265 -16.81 14.26 -19.36
N ALA A 266 -18.01 14.43 -18.80
CA ALA A 266 -19.23 14.68 -19.57
C ALA A 266 -19.18 16.01 -20.36
N ALA A 267 -18.46 17.01 -19.84
CA ALA A 267 -18.26 18.29 -20.51
C ALA A 267 -17.17 18.25 -21.60
N GLY A 268 -16.40 17.16 -21.69
CA GLY A 268 -15.21 17.08 -22.55
C GLY A 268 -14.14 18.08 -22.13
N ASP A 269 -13.93 18.25 -20.82
CA ASP A 269 -12.90 19.14 -20.28
C ASP A 269 -11.51 18.69 -20.77
N ALA A 270 -10.80 19.59 -21.46
CA ALA A 270 -9.48 19.31 -22.01
C ALA A 270 -8.40 19.08 -20.93
N ALA A 271 -8.68 19.42 -19.66
CA ALA A 271 -7.83 19.08 -18.52
C ALA A 271 -7.94 17.60 -18.11
N VAL A 272 -8.89 16.85 -18.69
CA VAL A 272 -9.10 15.43 -18.45
C VAL A 272 -8.85 14.65 -19.74
N GLU A 273 -7.78 13.87 -19.75
CA GLU A 273 -7.35 13.04 -20.86
C GLU A 273 -7.62 11.56 -20.56
N THR A 274 -8.19 10.86 -21.52
CA THR A 274 -8.49 9.42 -21.42
C THR A 274 -7.92 8.69 -22.63
N GLY A 275 -7.69 7.40 -22.52
CA GLY A 275 -7.11 6.59 -23.58
C GLY A 275 -5.59 6.79 -23.69
N CYS A 276 -4.93 7.19 -22.59
CA CYS A 276 -3.49 7.35 -22.53
C CYS A 276 -2.79 5.99 -22.63
N ARG A 277 -2.20 5.66 -23.78
CA ARG A 277 -1.51 4.36 -23.97
C ARG A 277 0.00 4.52 -24.23
N ASP A 278 0.49 5.75 -24.30
CA ASP A 278 1.88 6.11 -24.56
C ASP A 278 2.19 7.53 -24.04
N LEU A 279 3.34 8.09 -24.42
CA LEU A 279 3.78 9.46 -24.10
C LEU A 279 2.93 10.55 -24.79
N ALA A 280 1.79 10.24 -25.40
CA ALA A 280 0.97 11.23 -26.09
C ALA A 280 0.11 12.10 -25.17
N CYS A 281 -0.14 11.66 -23.93
CA CYS A 281 -0.90 12.45 -22.96
C CYS A 281 -0.05 13.53 -22.30
N SER A 282 -0.63 14.71 -22.02
CA SER A 282 0.13 15.84 -21.47
C SER A 282 0.72 15.58 -20.07
N CYS A 283 0.23 14.55 -19.38
CA CYS A 283 0.77 14.09 -18.10
C CYS A 283 2.09 13.31 -18.19
N SER A 284 2.61 13.06 -19.40
CA SER A 284 3.89 12.37 -19.59
C SER A 284 5.11 13.28 -19.43
N SER A 285 4.95 14.59 -19.20
CA SER A 285 6.05 15.57 -19.08
C SER A 285 5.97 16.37 -17.78
N GLY A 286 5.99 15.67 -16.64
CA GLY A 286 6.07 16.25 -15.30
C GLY A 286 7.50 16.62 -14.92
#